data_AF-A0A3P3XJC0-F1
#
_entry.id   AF-A0A3P3XJC0-F1
#
_cell.length_a   1.000
_cell.length_b   1.000
_cell.length_c   1.000
_cell.angle_alpha   90.00
_cell.angle_beta   90.00
_cell.angle_gamma   90.00
#
_symmetry.space_group_name_H-M   'P 1'
#
loop_
_entity.id
_entity.type
_entity.pdbx_description
1 polymer ?
#
loop_
_entity_poly.entity_id
_entity_poly.type
_entity_poly.pdbx_seq_one_letter_code
_entity_poly.pdbx_strand_id
1 'polypeptide(L)'
;MPMSRGTVFTDHSNLYLSGTPFRAIASGEFNEFDLNEFFRAEGIGKDARFKYENEVQKWLDLIRGSFLETTVDNLKMGARKPPFPYSDARLLNVLTHTLWFLPSVASCYAMRNLMAQRQNKFYHDYTVVVAAGNAAGIGVAALEPVLKAMDDPLKTKTITLSCGKLTTGVTVRPWTGIFMLRNSSSPETYFQAAFRVQSPWTLKNPDGQSPNEELILKEECYVFDFAPDRALRQIADYACRLDVNEANPEKKVEEFISFLPVLAYDGSSMKRIDAAGILDMSMSGTTATLLARR
;
A
#
# COMPACT_ATOMS: atom_id res chain seq x y z
N MET A 1 6.51 -20.45 -6.47
CA MET A 1 7.38 -20.73 -5.31
C MET A 1 6.48 -21.23 -4.20
N PRO A 2 6.63 -22.48 -3.73
CA PRO A 2 5.91 -22.91 -2.54
C PRO A 2 6.40 -22.06 -1.36
N MET A 3 5.48 -21.57 -0.52
CA MET A 3 5.82 -20.90 0.74
C MET A 3 6.58 -21.91 1.62
N SER A 4 7.91 -21.88 1.57
CA SER A 4 8.74 -22.69 2.45
C SER A 4 8.54 -22.20 3.88
N ARG A 5 8.24 -23.14 4.79
CA ARG A 5 8.01 -23.01 6.25
C ARG A 5 9.14 -22.33 7.09
N GLY A 6 9.95 -21.45 6.51
CA GLY A 6 11.09 -20.80 7.18
C GLY A 6 11.22 -19.29 6.94
N THR A 7 10.28 -18.65 6.24
CA THR A 7 10.28 -17.18 6.15
C THR A 7 9.50 -16.63 7.33
N VAL A 8 10.20 -16.13 8.34
CA VAL A 8 9.58 -15.34 9.41
C VAL A 8 9.00 -14.09 8.73
N PHE A 9 7.69 -13.92 8.78
CA PHE A 9 7.00 -12.70 8.40
C PHE A 9 6.74 -11.90 9.67
N THR A 10 6.55 -10.59 9.58
CA THR A 10 6.05 -9.81 10.73
C THR A 10 4.69 -10.37 11.16
N ASP A 11 4.54 -10.61 12.47
CA ASP A 11 3.38 -11.30 13.05
C ASP A 11 2.04 -10.61 12.76
N HIS A 12 2.05 -9.32 12.39
CA HIS A 12 0.84 -8.52 12.15
C HIS A 12 0.92 -7.71 10.83
N SER A 13 0.72 -8.39 9.70
CA SER A 13 0.61 -7.73 8.38
C SER A 13 -0.85 -7.42 8.05
N ASN A 14 -1.19 -6.19 7.71
CA ASN A 14 -2.58 -5.78 7.42
C ASN A 14 -2.74 -5.30 5.98
N LEU A 15 -3.74 -5.83 5.26
CA LEU A 15 -4.19 -5.26 3.99
C LEU A 15 -5.30 -4.25 4.26
N TYR A 16 -5.01 -2.99 4.03
CA TYR A 16 -5.92 -1.86 4.15
C TYR A 16 -6.60 -1.57 2.81
N LEU A 17 -7.90 -1.80 2.76
CA LEU A 17 -8.76 -1.54 1.60
C LEU A 17 -9.64 -0.31 1.83
N SER A 18 -9.51 0.69 0.94
CA SER A 18 -10.37 1.87 0.98
C SER A 18 -10.62 2.39 -0.43
N GLY A 19 -11.81 2.09 -1.00
CA GLY A 19 -12.24 2.65 -2.29
C GLY A 19 -12.81 4.07 -2.19
N THR A 20 -13.03 4.56 -0.97
CA THR A 20 -13.63 5.87 -0.66
C THR A 20 -12.80 7.05 -1.15
N PRO A 21 -11.46 7.05 -1.03
CA PRO A 21 -10.62 8.14 -1.51
C PRO A 21 -10.84 8.51 -2.96
N PHE A 22 -10.86 7.50 -3.84
CA PHE A 22 -10.98 7.74 -5.26
C PHE A 22 -12.41 8.00 -5.70
N ARG A 23 -13.41 7.38 -5.06
CA ARG A 23 -14.83 7.70 -5.29
C ARG A 23 -15.18 9.14 -4.87
N ALA A 24 -14.53 9.67 -3.83
CA ALA A 24 -14.74 11.05 -3.38
C ALA A 24 -14.13 12.09 -4.33
N ILE A 25 -13.14 11.69 -5.14
CA ILE A 25 -12.41 12.57 -6.07
C ILE A 25 -12.96 12.43 -7.50
N ALA A 26 -13.38 11.23 -7.90
CA ALA A 26 -13.93 10.97 -9.22
C ALA A 26 -15.36 11.50 -9.35
N SER A 27 -15.57 12.44 -10.29
CA SER A 27 -16.87 13.06 -10.60
C SER A 27 -17.80 12.13 -11.40
N GLY A 28 -18.12 10.95 -10.85
CA GLY A 28 -19.19 10.08 -11.35
C GLY A 28 -18.98 9.39 -12.71
N GLU A 29 -17.92 9.67 -13.46
CA GLU A 29 -17.70 9.12 -14.82
C GLU A 29 -16.84 7.84 -14.89
N PHE A 30 -16.26 7.38 -13.78
CA PHE A 30 -15.41 6.18 -13.78
C PHE A 30 -16.16 4.97 -13.22
N ASN A 31 -16.86 4.25 -14.11
CA ASN A 31 -17.59 3.02 -13.75
C ASN A 31 -16.68 1.83 -13.35
N GLU A 32 -15.37 1.93 -13.59
CA GLU A 32 -14.35 1.05 -12.99
C GLU A 32 -13.09 1.90 -12.77
N PHE A 33 -12.63 2.03 -11.53
CA PHE A 33 -11.53 2.94 -11.21
C PHE A 33 -10.18 2.37 -11.69
N ASP A 34 -9.68 2.86 -12.82
CA ASP A 34 -8.39 2.47 -13.38
C ASP A 34 -7.24 3.28 -12.76
N LEU A 35 -6.47 2.63 -11.87
CA LEU A 35 -5.29 3.24 -11.23
C LEU A 35 -4.18 3.61 -12.23
N ASN A 36 -4.05 2.87 -13.33
CA ASN A 36 -3.05 3.19 -14.35
C ASN A 36 -3.39 4.48 -15.09
N GLU A 37 -4.68 4.71 -15.41
CA GLU A 37 -5.11 5.97 -16.03
C GLU A 37 -5.09 7.12 -15.02
N PHE A 38 -5.53 6.90 -13.77
CA PHE A 38 -5.50 7.93 -12.73
C PHE A 38 -4.08 8.45 -12.48
N PHE A 39 -3.10 7.54 -12.35
CA PHE A 39 -1.68 7.88 -12.16
C PHE A 39 -0.91 7.96 -13.48
N ARG A 40 -1.59 8.16 -14.61
CA ARG A 40 -0.95 8.35 -15.90
C ARG A 40 -0.12 9.62 -15.91
N ALA A 41 1.12 9.50 -16.37
CA ALA A 41 2.07 10.58 -16.43
C ALA A 41 2.83 10.58 -17.75
N GLU A 42 3.34 11.75 -18.12
CA GLU A 42 4.08 12.01 -19.34
C GLU A 42 5.34 12.83 -19.01
N GLY A 43 6.32 12.84 -19.92
CA GLY A 43 7.60 13.52 -19.70
C GLY A 43 8.66 12.64 -19.03
N ILE A 44 9.83 13.23 -18.78
CA ILE A 44 11.03 12.52 -18.32
C ILE A 44 11.67 13.26 -17.14
N GLY A 45 12.01 12.53 -16.07
CA GLY A 45 12.78 13.08 -14.96
C GLY A 45 12.11 14.29 -14.31
N LYS A 46 12.78 15.44 -14.31
CA LYS A 46 12.26 16.68 -13.69
C LYS A 46 11.07 17.29 -14.44
N ASP A 47 10.90 16.94 -15.71
CA ASP A 47 9.82 17.46 -16.56
C ASP A 47 8.61 16.51 -16.61
N ALA A 48 8.67 15.39 -15.87
CA ALA A 48 7.55 14.46 -15.77
C ALA A 48 6.41 15.06 -14.94
N ARG A 49 5.18 14.90 -15.42
CA ARG A 49 3.95 15.42 -14.81
C ARG A 49 2.78 14.46 -14.98
N PHE A 50 1.83 14.50 -14.05
CA PHE A 50 0.60 13.71 -14.18
C PHE A 50 -0.33 14.35 -15.20
N LYS A 51 -1.02 13.51 -15.98
CA LYS A 51 -2.11 13.97 -16.85
C LYS A 51 -3.27 14.57 -16.04
N TYR A 52 -3.55 13.97 -14.88
CA TYR A 52 -4.58 14.38 -13.93
C TYR A 52 -3.98 14.94 -12.63
N GLU A 53 -2.97 15.82 -12.74
CA GLU A 53 -2.19 16.30 -11.58
C GLU A 53 -3.03 16.88 -10.45
N ASN A 54 -4.09 17.63 -10.76
CA ASN A 54 -5.00 18.17 -9.74
C ASN A 54 -5.73 17.07 -8.96
N GLU A 55 -6.16 16.00 -9.62
CA GLU A 55 -6.85 14.89 -8.96
C GLU A 55 -5.86 14.07 -8.10
N VAL A 56 -4.63 13.88 -8.59
CA VAL A 56 -3.56 13.27 -7.79
C VAL A 56 -3.20 14.13 -6.59
N GLN A 57 -3.19 15.46 -6.72
CA GLN A 57 -2.98 16.38 -5.61
C GLN A 57 -4.10 16.25 -4.56
N LYS A 58 -5.37 16.27 -4.99
CA LYS A 58 -6.51 16.02 -4.06
C LYS A 58 -6.37 14.68 -3.35
N TRP A 59 -5.91 13.64 -4.04
CA TRP A 59 -5.66 12.33 -3.44
C TRP A 59 -4.52 12.39 -2.41
N LEU A 60 -3.42 13.07 -2.75
CA LEU A 60 -2.32 13.32 -1.80
C LEU A 60 -2.82 14.06 -0.57
N ASP A 61 -3.73 15.03 -0.70
CA ASP A 61 -4.32 15.76 0.44
C ASP A 61 -5.30 14.89 1.24
N LEU A 62 -6.00 13.99 0.58
CA LEU A 62 -6.97 13.10 1.19
C LEU A 62 -6.31 12.03 2.07
N ILE A 63 -5.21 11.41 1.63
CA ILE A 63 -4.51 10.38 2.43
C ILE A 63 -3.86 10.93 3.70
N ARG A 64 -3.68 12.26 3.79
CA ARG A 64 -3.28 13.03 4.99
C ARG A 64 -4.47 13.68 5.70
N GLY A 65 -5.69 13.35 5.29
CA GLY A 65 -6.92 13.81 5.92
C GLY A 65 -7.13 15.33 5.86
N SER A 66 -6.56 16.00 4.84
CA SER A 66 -6.63 17.45 4.63
C SER A 66 -7.83 17.89 3.77
N PHE A 67 -8.74 16.99 3.38
CA PHE A 67 -9.92 17.35 2.58
C PHE A 67 -11.05 17.90 3.47
N LEU A 68 -11.37 19.18 3.30
CA LEU A 68 -12.28 19.95 4.16
C LEU A 68 -13.77 19.68 3.89
N GLU A 69 -14.18 19.43 2.64
CA GLU A 69 -15.62 19.40 2.29
C GLU A 69 -16.32 18.09 2.68
N THR A 70 -15.71 16.93 2.43
CA THR A 70 -16.29 15.63 2.83
C THR A 70 -16.22 15.38 4.34
N THR A 71 -15.32 16.08 5.04
CA THR A 71 -15.20 15.96 6.51
C THR A 71 -16.41 16.57 7.22
N VAL A 72 -16.97 17.66 6.69
CA VAL A 72 -18.11 18.35 7.31
C VAL A 72 -19.41 17.55 7.18
N ASP A 73 -19.70 16.97 6.02
CA ASP A 73 -20.94 16.21 5.83
C ASP A 73 -20.91 14.81 6.45
N ASN A 74 -19.75 14.15 6.50
CA ASN A 74 -19.59 12.88 7.22
C ASN A 74 -19.66 13.06 8.76
N LEU A 75 -19.11 14.16 9.30
CA LEU A 75 -19.22 14.50 10.72
C LEU A 75 -20.67 14.80 11.13
N LYS A 76 -21.46 15.46 10.27
CA LYS A 76 -22.91 15.68 10.51
C LYS A 76 -23.71 14.37 10.57
N MET A 77 -23.23 13.31 9.92
CA MET A 77 -23.85 11.97 9.93
C MET A 77 -23.35 11.05 11.06
N GLY A 78 -22.51 11.54 11.99
CA GLY A 78 -21.96 10.73 13.08
C GLY A 78 -20.94 9.68 12.63
N ALA A 79 -20.49 9.71 11.37
CA ALA A 79 -19.48 8.81 10.85
C ALA A 79 -18.09 9.21 11.38
N ARG A 80 -17.32 8.25 11.89
CA ARG A 80 -15.94 8.49 12.31
C ARG A 80 -15.08 8.74 11.07
N LYS A 81 -14.13 9.68 11.17
CA LYS A 81 -13.16 9.94 10.09
C LYS A 81 -12.48 8.62 9.69
N PRO A 82 -12.42 8.27 8.39
CA PRO A 82 -11.67 7.10 7.96
C PRO A 82 -10.21 7.24 8.41
N PRO A 83 -9.58 6.19 8.95
CA PRO A 83 -8.19 6.26 9.39
C PRO A 83 -7.25 6.25 8.16
N PHE A 84 -7.17 7.38 7.46
CA PHE A 84 -6.31 7.49 6.29
C PHE A 84 -4.84 7.37 6.67
N PRO A 85 -3.98 6.85 5.76
CA PRO A 85 -2.61 6.44 6.09
C PRO A 85 -1.78 7.48 6.83
N TYR A 86 -1.85 8.74 6.42
CA TYR A 86 -1.08 9.84 7.02
C TYR A 86 -1.95 10.79 7.86
N SER A 87 -3.15 10.36 8.26
CA SER A 87 -4.05 11.13 9.13
C SER A 87 -4.36 10.44 10.45
N ASP A 88 -4.31 9.11 10.50
CA ASP A 88 -4.44 8.33 11.72
C ASP A 88 -3.11 8.35 12.48
N ALA A 89 -3.13 8.69 13.77
CA ALA A 89 -1.91 8.85 14.56
C ALA A 89 -1.11 7.54 14.68
N ARG A 90 -1.78 6.38 14.67
CA ARG A 90 -1.09 5.08 14.75
C ARG A 90 -0.38 4.78 13.44
N LEU A 91 -1.08 4.97 12.31
CA LEU A 91 -0.50 4.77 10.98
C LEU A 91 0.63 5.77 10.72
N LEU A 92 0.47 7.04 11.11
CA LEU A 92 1.51 8.06 10.92
C LEU A 92 2.81 7.72 11.65
N ASN A 93 2.74 7.08 12.83
CA ASN A 93 3.90 6.67 13.60
C ASN A 93 4.66 5.49 12.98
N VAL A 94 3.95 4.58 12.29
CA VAL A 94 4.58 3.42 11.66
C VAL A 94 5.05 3.71 10.24
N LEU A 95 4.39 4.59 9.49
CA LEU A 95 4.68 4.85 8.06
C LEU A 95 5.88 5.79 7.82
N THR A 96 7.00 5.57 8.52
CA THR A 96 8.25 6.32 8.32
C THR A 96 8.93 5.94 7.00
N HIS A 97 8.90 4.66 6.62
CA HIS A 97 9.48 4.16 5.37
C HIS A 97 8.43 3.42 4.56
N THR A 98 8.05 3.98 3.42
CA THR A 98 7.02 3.38 2.56
C THR A 98 7.50 3.13 1.13
N LEU A 99 6.92 2.12 0.49
CA LEU A 99 7.09 1.81 -0.93
C LEU A 99 5.80 2.18 -1.67
N TRP A 100 5.88 2.96 -2.74
CA TRP A 100 4.73 3.34 -3.56
C TRP A 100 4.91 2.73 -4.93
N PHE A 101 3.96 1.88 -5.32
CA PHE A 101 4.03 1.08 -6.54
C PHE A 101 3.20 1.74 -7.64
N LEU A 102 3.86 2.52 -8.50
CA LEU A 102 3.22 3.32 -9.55
C LEU A 102 3.24 2.63 -10.93
N PRO A 103 2.43 3.09 -11.89
CA PRO A 103 2.28 2.40 -13.18
C PRO A 103 3.52 2.46 -14.09
N SER A 104 4.31 3.53 -14.01
CA SER A 104 5.40 3.77 -14.96
C SER A 104 6.56 4.56 -14.35
N VAL A 105 7.69 4.60 -15.07
CA VAL A 105 8.83 5.46 -14.72
C VAL A 105 8.42 6.93 -14.69
N ALA A 106 7.65 7.38 -15.67
CA ALA A 106 7.13 8.75 -15.72
C ALA A 106 6.25 9.07 -14.50
N SER A 107 5.40 8.13 -14.08
CA SER A 107 4.55 8.29 -12.89
C SER A 107 5.36 8.41 -11.61
N CYS A 108 6.45 7.65 -11.47
CA CYS A 108 7.35 7.77 -10.31
C CYS A 108 8.00 9.16 -10.25
N TYR A 109 8.49 9.65 -11.38
CA TYR A 109 9.08 10.99 -11.43
C TYR A 109 8.05 12.10 -11.23
N ALA A 110 6.86 11.99 -11.85
CA ALA A 110 5.76 12.92 -11.66
C ALA A 110 5.32 13.01 -10.19
N MET A 111 5.21 11.87 -9.49
CA MET A 111 4.89 11.83 -8.06
C MET A 111 5.94 12.57 -7.23
N ARG A 112 7.22 12.29 -7.46
CA ARG A 112 8.32 13.01 -6.78
C ARG A 112 8.23 14.51 -7.04
N ASN A 113 8.03 14.92 -8.30
CA ASN A 113 7.99 16.32 -8.70
C ASN A 113 6.80 17.03 -8.04
N LEU A 114 5.62 16.40 -8.02
CA LEU A 114 4.42 16.92 -7.37
C LEU A 114 4.63 17.08 -5.85
N MET A 115 5.15 16.05 -5.17
CA MET A 115 5.46 16.09 -3.74
C MET A 115 6.47 17.17 -3.36
N ALA A 116 7.37 17.54 -4.28
CA ALA A 116 8.37 18.59 -4.06
C ALA A 116 7.84 20.02 -4.29
N GLN A 117 6.61 20.18 -4.79
CA GLN A 117 6.00 21.49 -4.98
C GLN A 117 5.75 22.18 -3.62
N ARG A 118 5.85 23.51 -3.57
CA ARG A 118 5.89 24.29 -2.33
C ARG A 118 4.70 24.06 -1.38
N GLN A 119 3.52 23.74 -1.92
CA GLN A 119 2.33 23.47 -1.12
C GLN A 119 2.37 22.13 -0.39
N ASN A 120 3.19 21.18 -0.85
CA ASN A 120 3.26 19.81 -0.36
C ASN A 120 4.21 19.64 0.84
N LYS A 121 4.21 20.60 1.77
CA LYS A 121 5.11 20.67 2.94
C LYS A 121 5.19 19.37 3.75
N PHE A 122 4.06 18.67 3.92
CA PHE A 122 4.02 17.38 4.62
C PHE A 122 5.02 16.36 4.04
N TYR A 123 5.12 16.28 2.71
CA TYR A 123 5.98 15.33 2.04
C TYR A 123 7.46 15.74 2.08
N HIS A 124 7.77 16.99 2.41
CA HIS A 124 9.16 17.46 2.54
C HIS A 124 9.86 16.88 3.78
N ASP A 125 9.11 16.36 4.76
CA ASP A 125 9.65 15.62 5.89
C ASP A 125 10.16 14.21 5.50
N TYR A 126 9.88 13.78 4.26
CA TYR A 126 10.32 12.50 3.72
C TYR A 126 11.38 12.71 2.64
N THR A 127 12.41 11.88 2.67
CA THR A 127 13.31 11.75 1.51
C THR A 127 12.63 10.89 0.45
N VAL A 128 12.22 11.52 -0.65
CA VAL A 128 11.54 10.83 -1.77
C VAL A 128 12.56 10.29 -2.76
N VAL A 129 12.62 8.96 -2.91
CA VAL A 129 13.59 8.25 -3.76
C VAL A 129 12.87 7.61 -4.93
N VAL A 130 13.31 7.88 -6.16
CA VAL A 130 12.80 7.21 -7.36
C VAL A 130 13.66 5.99 -7.67
N ALA A 131 13.15 4.80 -7.36
CA ALA A 131 13.72 3.51 -7.73
C ALA A 131 13.08 3.01 -9.03
N ALA A 132 13.17 3.79 -10.11
CA ALA A 132 12.58 3.48 -11.41
C ALA A 132 13.46 3.99 -12.56
N GLY A 133 13.39 3.34 -13.72
CA GLY A 133 14.19 3.69 -14.89
C GLY A 133 15.70 3.46 -14.69
N ASN A 134 16.50 3.75 -15.71
CA ASN A 134 17.94 3.40 -15.70
C ASN A 134 18.76 4.20 -14.69
N ALA A 135 18.35 5.44 -14.40
CA ALA A 135 19.05 6.33 -13.47
C ALA A 135 19.08 5.81 -12.02
N ALA A 136 18.14 4.94 -11.64
CA ALA A 136 18.14 4.30 -10.33
C ALA A 136 19.26 3.24 -10.18
N GLY A 137 19.91 2.79 -11.26
CA GLY A 137 20.80 1.63 -11.25
C GLY A 137 20.10 0.35 -11.74
N ILE A 138 20.85 -0.64 -12.20
CA ILE A 138 20.31 -1.87 -12.80
C ILE A 138 20.28 -3.00 -11.75
N GLY A 139 19.16 -3.72 -11.66
CA GLY A 139 19.00 -4.83 -10.71
C GLY A 139 19.16 -4.38 -9.26
N VAL A 140 20.02 -5.08 -8.51
CA VAL A 140 20.30 -4.81 -7.08
C VAL A 140 20.96 -3.46 -6.87
N ALA A 141 21.65 -2.88 -7.86
CA ALA A 141 22.24 -1.54 -7.73
C ALA A 141 21.18 -0.46 -7.47
N ALA A 142 19.91 -0.71 -7.81
CA ALA A 142 18.80 0.20 -7.46
C ALA A 142 18.48 0.26 -5.96
N LEU A 143 19.02 -0.67 -5.16
CA LEU A 143 18.82 -0.72 -3.72
C LEU A 143 19.69 0.30 -2.98
N GLU A 144 20.89 0.58 -3.46
CA GLU A 144 21.86 1.44 -2.78
C GLU A 144 21.32 2.86 -2.52
N PRO A 145 20.69 3.56 -3.49
CA PRO A 145 20.10 4.87 -3.24
C PRO A 145 18.99 4.86 -2.19
N VAL A 146 18.22 3.76 -2.13
CA VAL A 146 17.14 3.59 -1.15
C VAL A 146 17.71 3.42 0.25
N LEU A 147 18.68 2.52 0.43
CA LEU A 147 19.31 2.29 1.73
C LEU A 147 20.06 3.53 2.23
N LYS A 148 20.76 4.24 1.32
CA LYS A 148 21.44 5.49 1.66
C LYS A 148 20.48 6.58 2.12
N ALA A 149 19.30 6.68 1.51
CA ALA A 149 18.27 7.63 1.93
C ALA A 149 17.65 7.29 3.30
N MET A 150 17.69 6.02 3.70
CA MET A 150 17.22 5.58 5.01
C MET A 150 18.25 5.84 6.12
N ASP A 151 19.53 6.03 5.80
CA ASP A 151 20.64 6.32 6.73
C ASP A 151 20.48 5.61 8.10
N ASP A 152 20.06 6.33 9.15
CA ASP A 152 19.49 5.77 10.38
C ASP A 152 17.95 5.64 10.25
N PRO A 153 17.40 4.44 9.97
CA PRO A 153 15.97 4.28 9.67
C PRO A 153 15.07 4.46 10.92
N LEU A 154 15.65 4.63 12.11
CA LEU A 154 14.89 4.97 13.31
C LEU A 154 14.67 6.49 13.42
N LYS A 155 15.42 7.30 12.68
CA LYS A 155 15.38 8.77 12.74
C LYS A 155 14.96 9.43 11.43
N THR A 156 15.08 8.73 10.31
CA THR A 156 14.73 9.26 8.99
C THR A 156 13.33 8.83 8.56
N LYS A 157 12.84 9.46 7.49
CA LYS A 157 11.61 9.07 6.81
C LYS A 157 11.84 9.05 5.31
N THR A 158 11.34 8.04 4.63
CA THR A 158 11.54 7.89 3.18
C THR A 158 10.28 7.43 2.47
N ILE A 159 10.07 7.93 1.26
CA ILE A 159 9.09 7.40 0.31
C ILE A 159 9.85 6.86 -0.89
N THR A 160 9.83 5.54 -1.10
CA THR A 160 10.42 4.91 -2.27
C THR A 160 9.37 4.76 -3.36
N LEU A 161 9.60 5.35 -4.52
CA LEU A 161 8.71 5.30 -5.69
C LEU A 161 9.26 4.28 -6.69
N SER A 162 8.49 3.25 -7.02
CA SER A 162 8.89 2.22 -7.99
C SER A 162 7.74 1.87 -8.92
N CYS A 163 8.08 1.46 -10.15
CA CYS A 163 7.13 0.84 -11.08
C CYS A 163 7.46 -0.63 -11.39
N GLY A 164 8.40 -1.23 -10.65
CA GLY A 164 8.72 -2.66 -10.77
C GLY A 164 10.15 -3.03 -10.36
N LYS A 165 11.03 -2.06 -10.11
CA LYS A 165 12.32 -2.37 -9.48
C LYS A 165 12.13 -2.58 -7.99
N LEU A 166 12.99 -3.42 -7.40
CA LEU A 166 12.98 -3.75 -5.97
C LEU A 166 11.70 -4.45 -5.48
N THR A 167 10.80 -4.84 -6.39
CA THR A 167 9.63 -5.68 -6.05
C THR A 167 9.96 -7.18 -6.08
N THR A 168 11.15 -7.55 -6.57
CA THR A 168 11.66 -8.92 -6.63
C THR A 168 13.12 -8.99 -6.18
N GLY A 169 13.49 -10.09 -5.52
CA GLY A 169 14.90 -10.43 -5.24
C GLY A 169 15.65 -9.55 -4.24
N VAL A 170 14.97 -8.65 -3.51
CA VAL A 170 15.58 -7.79 -2.48
C VAL A 170 14.72 -7.75 -1.20
N THR A 171 15.37 -7.39 -0.09
CA THR A 171 14.74 -7.20 1.21
C THR A 171 15.14 -5.84 1.77
N VAL A 172 14.15 -5.00 2.08
CA VAL A 172 14.34 -3.70 2.73
C VAL A 172 13.51 -3.71 4.00
N ARG A 173 14.16 -4.11 5.10
CA ARG A 173 13.49 -4.35 6.40
C ARG A 173 12.75 -3.12 6.94
N PRO A 174 13.27 -1.88 6.81
CA PRO A 174 12.57 -0.71 7.33
C PRO A 174 11.22 -0.41 6.69
N TRP A 175 10.90 -0.93 5.48
CA TRP A 175 9.59 -0.66 4.89
C TRP A 175 8.46 -1.23 5.76
N THR A 176 7.60 -0.34 6.25
CA THR A 176 6.43 -0.64 7.07
C THR A 176 5.12 -0.52 6.30
N GLY A 177 5.13 0.12 5.13
CA GLY A 177 3.93 0.28 4.32
C GLY A 177 4.19 0.24 2.83
N ILE A 178 3.24 -0.28 2.06
CA ILE A 178 3.23 -0.22 0.60
C ILE A 178 1.91 0.36 0.08
N PHE A 179 1.99 1.28 -0.87
CA PHE A 179 0.84 1.84 -1.58
C PHE A 179 0.72 1.21 -2.97
N MET A 180 -0.37 0.48 -3.23
CA MET A 180 -0.66 -0.17 -4.52
C MET A 180 -1.34 0.80 -5.48
N LEU A 181 -0.55 1.62 -6.18
CA LEU A 181 -1.02 2.75 -7.01
C LEU A 181 -1.05 2.43 -8.52
N ARG A 182 -1.13 1.15 -8.86
CA ARG A 182 -1.23 0.67 -10.25
C ARG A 182 -2.13 -0.54 -10.32
N ASN A 183 -2.64 -0.84 -11.50
CA ASN A 183 -3.24 -2.14 -11.75
C ASN A 183 -2.13 -3.19 -11.78
N SER A 184 -2.31 -4.25 -11.00
CA SER A 184 -1.53 -5.48 -11.16
C SER A 184 -2.26 -6.36 -12.16
N SER A 185 -1.56 -6.77 -13.22
CA SER A 185 -2.09 -7.69 -14.23
C SER A 185 -2.09 -9.15 -13.75
N SER A 186 -1.37 -9.47 -12.67
CA SER A 186 -1.33 -10.81 -12.10
C SER A 186 -1.27 -10.80 -10.56
N PRO A 187 -1.86 -11.80 -9.89
CA PRO A 187 -1.78 -11.92 -8.43
C PRO A 187 -0.34 -12.11 -7.94
N GLU A 188 0.51 -12.77 -8.72
CA GLU A 188 1.91 -12.98 -8.38
C GLU A 188 2.66 -11.66 -8.27
N THR A 189 2.46 -10.74 -9.21
CA THR A 189 3.11 -9.41 -9.16
C THR A 189 2.61 -8.60 -7.97
N TYR A 190 1.32 -8.72 -7.64
CA TYR A 190 0.69 -8.05 -6.51
C TYR A 190 1.31 -8.52 -5.18
N PHE A 191 1.29 -9.82 -4.93
CA PHE A 191 1.78 -10.38 -3.67
C PHE A 191 3.31 -10.36 -3.57
N GLN A 192 4.04 -10.45 -4.69
CA GLN A 192 5.49 -10.25 -4.69
C GLN A 192 5.89 -8.86 -4.20
N ALA A 193 5.08 -7.83 -4.50
CA ALA A 193 5.29 -6.48 -4.00
C ALA A 193 4.77 -6.32 -2.56
N ALA A 194 3.54 -6.78 -2.27
CA ALA A 194 2.93 -6.69 -0.94
C ALA A 194 3.78 -7.37 0.15
N PHE A 195 4.31 -8.55 -0.13
CA PHE A 195 5.12 -9.28 0.85
C PHE A 195 6.51 -8.67 1.10
N ARG A 196 6.94 -7.65 0.32
CA ARG A 196 8.22 -6.96 0.58
C ARG A 196 8.21 -6.23 1.91
N VAL A 197 7.07 -5.66 2.29
CA VAL A 197 6.97 -4.90 3.55
C VAL A 197 6.78 -5.79 4.77
N GLN A 198 6.52 -7.08 4.58
CA GLN A 198 6.35 -8.06 5.66
C GLN A 198 7.66 -8.65 6.19
N SER A 199 8.81 -8.32 5.57
CA SER A 199 10.11 -8.84 6.02
C SER A 199 10.44 -8.31 7.43
N PRO A 200 10.69 -9.16 8.44
CA PRO A 200 10.94 -8.71 9.81
C PRO A 200 12.10 -7.73 9.92
N TRP A 201 11.93 -6.76 10.80
CA TRP A 201 13.00 -5.87 11.21
C TRP A 201 13.26 -6.09 12.70
N THR A 202 14.40 -6.69 13.02
CA THR A 202 14.81 -7.00 14.38
C THR A 202 16.17 -6.36 14.68
N LEU A 203 16.36 -5.95 15.93
CA LEU A 203 17.63 -5.55 16.50
C LEU A 203 18.16 -6.70 17.35
N LYS A 204 19.30 -7.26 16.96
CA LYS A 204 19.96 -8.33 17.73
C LYS A 204 20.75 -7.73 18.89
N ASN A 205 20.74 -8.42 20.03
CA ASN A 205 21.48 -8.03 21.22
C ASN A 205 21.20 -6.56 21.64
N PRO A 206 19.94 -6.19 21.89
CA PRO A 206 19.53 -4.81 22.09
C PRO A 206 20.17 -4.15 23.33
N ASP A 207 20.49 -4.93 24.35
CA ASP A 207 21.12 -4.49 25.62
C ASP A 207 22.65 -4.63 25.62
N GLY A 208 23.22 -5.19 24.56
CA GLY A 208 24.65 -5.50 24.43
C GLY A 208 25.13 -6.70 25.26
N GLN A 209 24.27 -7.30 26.08
CA GLN A 209 24.61 -8.35 27.06
C GLN A 209 23.93 -9.68 26.75
N SER A 210 22.83 -9.66 26.00
CA SER A 210 21.98 -10.80 25.68
C SER A 210 22.10 -11.15 24.19
N PRO A 211 23.17 -11.88 23.78
CA PRO A 211 23.50 -12.10 22.35
C PRO A 211 22.43 -12.88 21.58
N ASN A 212 21.54 -13.58 22.28
CA ASN A 212 20.44 -14.35 21.70
C ASN A 212 19.10 -13.61 21.73
N GLU A 213 19.03 -12.44 22.34
CA GLU A 213 17.80 -11.64 22.38
C GLU A 213 17.67 -10.82 21.08
N GLU A 214 16.47 -10.82 20.52
CA GLU A 214 16.12 -9.97 19.39
C GLU A 214 14.93 -9.09 19.76
N LEU A 215 15.10 -7.77 19.62
CA LEU A 215 14.01 -6.81 19.74
C LEU A 215 13.34 -6.64 18.38
N ILE A 216 12.03 -6.85 18.31
CA ILE A 216 11.25 -6.61 17.10
C ILE A 216 11.02 -5.10 16.95
N LEU A 217 11.57 -4.51 15.90
CA LEU A 217 11.40 -3.08 15.58
C LEU A 217 10.18 -2.83 14.70
N LYS A 218 9.76 -3.84 13.94
CA LYS A 218 8.57 -3.79 13.09
C LYS A 218 7.58 -4.85 13.51
N GLU A 219 6.65 -4.46 14.37
CA GLU A 219 5.55 -5.32 14.82
C GLU A 219 4.46 -5.43 13.74
N GLU A 220 4.18 -4.32 13.06
CA GLU A 220 3.10 -4.22 12.07
C GLU A 220 3.59 -3.70 10.72
N CYS A 221 2.96 -4.15 9.63
CA CYS A 221 3.09 -3.53 8.32
C CYS A 221 1.76 -3.45 7.57
N TYR A 222 1.68 -2.55 6.59
CA TYR A 222 0.43 -2.18 5.94
C TYR A 222 0.53 -2.21 4.41
N VAL A 223 -0.38 -2.92 3.75
CA VAL A 223 -0.59 -2.84 2.30
C VAL A 223 -1.80 -1.96 2.05
N PHE A 224 -1.63 -0.78 1.46
CA PHE A 224 -2.73 0.11 1.11
C PHE A 224 -3.15 -0.12 -0.34
N ASP A 225 -4.38 -0.59 -0.52
CA ASP A 225 -5.00 -0.71 -1.84
C ASP A 225 -6.33 0.06 -1.85
N PHE A 226 -6.48 0.89 -2.86
CA PHE A 226 -7.63 1.77 -3.00
C PHE A 226 -8.57 1.32 -4.14
N ALA A 227 -8.29 0.17 -4.75
CA ALA A 227 -9.19 -0.55 -5.66
C ALA A 227 -9.64 -1.86 -4.98
N PRO A 228 -10.59 -1.78 -4.03
CA PRO A 228 -10.98 -2.92 -3.18
C PRO A 228 -11.43 -4.13 -3.99
N ASP A 229 -12.28 -3.93 -5.00
CA ASP A 229 -12.75 -4.99 -5.92
C ASP A 229 -11.60 -5.81 -6.51
N ARG A 230 -10.57 -5.10 -6.97
CA ARG A 230 -9.40 -5.71 -7.58
C ARG A 230 -8.58 -6.44 -6.53
N ALA A 231 -8.32 -5.82 -5.38
CA ALA A 231 -7.52 -6.42 -4.32
C ALA A 231 -8.15 -7.72 -3.81
N LEU A 232 -9.46 -7.72 -3.59
CA LEU A 232 -10.22 -8.91 -3.17
C LEU A 232 -10.17 -10.01 -4.22
N ARG A 233 -10.31 -9.67 -5.51
CA ARG A 233 -10.10 -10.62 -6.63
C ARG A 233 -8.67 -11.20 -6.62
N GLN A 234 -7.64 -10.38 -6.43
CA GLN A 234 -6.25 -10.88 -6.35
C GLN A 234 -6.08 -11.88 -5.19
N ILE A 235 -6.66 -11.60 -4.02
CA ILE A 235 -6.62 -12.50 -2.86
C ILE A 235 -7.29 -13.84 -3.19
N ALA A 236 -8.53 -13.81 -3.69
CA ALA A 236 -9.27 -15.02 -4.03
C ALA A 236 -8.53 -15.88 -5.06
N ASP A 237 -8.06 -15.26 -6.15
CA ASP A 237 -7.32 -15.93 -7.22
C ASP A 237 -6.01 -16.55 -6.72
N TYR A 238 -5.25 -15.81 -5.89
CA TYR A 238 -3.96 -16.28 -5.39
C TYR A 238 -4.11 -17.38 -4.34
N ALA A 239 -5.04 -17.22 -3.40
CA ALA A 239 -5.35 -18.23 -2.39
C ALA A 239 -5.76 -19.56 -3.05
N CYS A 240 -6.58 -19.49 -4.10
CA CYS A 240 -7.00 -20.68 -4.86
C CYS A 240 -5.86 -21.40 -5.58
N ARG A 241 -4.78 -20.69 -5.96
CA ARG A 241 -3.59 -21.24 -6.62
C ARG A 241 -2.53 -21.78 -5.65
N LEU A 242 -2.53 -21.32 -4.41
CA LEU A 242 -1.50 -21.64 -3.41
C LEU A 242 -1.66 -23.05 -2.85
N ASP A 243 -2.88 -23.41 -2.46
CA ASP A 243 -3.18 -24.74 -1.94
C ASP A 243 -3.94 -25.54 -3.00
N VAL A 244 -3.27 -26.54 -3.59
CA VAL A 244 -3.86 -27.45 -4.59
C VAL A 244 -4.57 -28.64 -3.96
N ASN A 245 -4.40 -28.87 -2.65
CA ASN A 245 -4.94 -30.02 -1.94
C ASN A 245 -6.26 -29.71 -1.22
N GLU A 246 -6.45 -28.48 -0.75
CA GLU A 246 -7.76 -28.03 -0.27
C GLU A 246 -8.69 -27.81 -1.47
N ALA A 247 -9.93 -28.28 -1.39
CA ALA A 247 -10.92 -28.14 -2.47
C ALA A 247 -11.88 -26.98 -2.20
N ASN A 248 -12.07 -26.59 -0.94
CA ASN A 248 -12.96 -25.53 -0.54
C ASN A 248 -12.29 -24.14 -0.71
N PRO A 249 -12.79 -23.27 -1.62
CA PRO A 249 -12.24 -21.94 -1.84
C PRO A 249 -12.27 -21.05 -0.58
N GLU A 250 -13.29 -21.18 0.26
CA GLU A 250 -13.43 -20.39 1.49
C GLU A 250 -12.32 -20.69 2.48
N LYS A 251 -12.00 -21.97 2.68
CA LYS A 251 -10.89 -22.39 3.56
C LYS A 251 -9.54 -21.90 3.06
N LYS A 252 -9.29 -21.93 1.75
CA LYS A 252 -8.06 -21.38 1.16
C LYS A 252 -7.92 -19.89 1.45
N VAL A 253 -9.01 -19.15 1.28
CA VAL A 253 -9.04 -17.72 1.57
C VAL A 253 -8.87 -17.48 3.07
N GLU A 254 -9.53 -18.26 3.93
CA GLU A 254 -9.42 -18.17 5.40
C GLU A 254 -7.97 -18.37 5.88
N GLU A 255 -7.30 -19.43 5.41
CA GLU A 255 -5.89 -19.68 5.72
C GLU A 255 -5.03 -18.50 5.23
N PHE A 256 -5.28 -18.01 4.02
CA PHE A 256 -4.52 -16.90 3.46
C PHE A 256 -4.66 -15.60 4.28
N ILE A 257 -5.87 -15.20 4.65
CA ILE A 257 -6.12 -13.97 5.41
C ILE A 257 -5.78 -14.08 6.91
N SER A 258 -5.38 -15.27 7.37
CA SER A 258 -4.74 -15.42 8.69
C SER A 258 -3.37 -14.76 8.71
N PHE A 259 -2.63 -14.80 7.59
CA PHE A 259 -1.32 -14.16 7.41
C PHE A 259 -1.41 -12.70 6.96
N LEU A 260 -2.49 -12.35 6.26
CA LEU A 260 -2.75 -10.98 5.80
C LEU A 260 -4.20 -10.58 6.11
N PRO A 261 -4.52 -10.26 7.38
CA PRO A 261 -5.80 -9.67 7.76
C PRO A 261 -6.23 -8.53 6.82
N VAL A 262 -7.44 -8.65 6.27
CA VAL A 262 -8.01 -7.64 5.37
C VAL A 262 -8.90 -6.69 6.17
N LEU A 263 -8.52 -5.42 6.22
CA LEU A 263 -9.26 -4.33 6.84
C LEU A 263 -9.92 -3.49 5.75
N ALA A 264 -11.23 -3.31 5.78
CA ALA A 264 -11.95 -2.48 4.82
C ALA A 264 -12.78 -1.39 5.51
N TYR A 265 -12.83 -0.21 4.87
CA TYR A 265 -13.70 0.87 5.30
C TYR A 265 -15.09 0.73 4.69
N ASP A 266 -16.12 0.58 5.54
CA ASP A 266 -17.51 0.38 5.09
C ASP A 266 -18.33 1.67 4.91
N GLY A 267 -17.70 2.84 5.07
CA GLY A 267 -18.38 4.13 5.10
C GLY A 267 -18.52 4.74 6.50
N SER A 268 -18.40 3.92 7.55
CA SER A 268 -18.55 4.33 8.95
C SER A 268 -17.38 3.95 9.84
N SER A 269 -16.76 2.78 9.60
CA SER A 269 -15.67 2.25 10.42
C SER A 269 -14.79 1.29 9.61
N MET A 270 -13.55 1.09 10.07
CA MET A 270 -12.71 0.01 9.56
C MET A 270 -13.11 -1.31 10.20
N LYS A 271 -13.38 -2.32 9.38
CA LYS A 271 -13.73 -3.67 9.82
C LYS A 271 -12.86 -4.71 9.14
N ARG A 272 -12.59 -5.81 9.85
CA ARG A 272 -11.97 -6.99 9.25
C ARG A 272 -13.01 -7.71 8.40
N ILE A 273 -12.63 -8.12 7.18
CA ILE A 273 -13.46 -8.95 6.31
C ILE A 273 -13.06 -10.42 6.53
N ASP A 274 -14.06 -11.30 6.61
CA ASP A 274 -13.90 -12.76 6.66
C ASP A 274 -13.81 -13.38 5.25
N ALA A 275 -13.48 -14.68 5.18
CA ALA A 275 -13.29 -15.37 3.90
C ALA A 275 -14.56 -15.37 3.03
N ALA A 276 -15.72 -15.60 3.64
CA ALA A 276 -17.02 -15.53 2.96
C ALA A 276 -17.26 -14.15 2.34
N GLY A 277 -17.04 -13.06 3.09
CA GLY A 277 -17.20 -11.71 2.59
C GLY A 277 -16.24 -11.36 1.45
N ILE A 278 -15.00 -11.84 1.49
CA ILE A 278 -14.04 -11.66 0.40
C ILE A 278 -14.51 -12.36 -0.88
N LEU A 279 -14.94 -13.62 -0.77
CA LEU A 279 -15.43 -14.38 -1.91
C LEU A 279 -16.68 -13.73 -2.52
N ASP A 280 -17.66 -13.36 -1.70
CA ASP A 280 -18.89 -12.73 -2.16
C ASP A 280 -18.61 -11.40 -2.88
N MET A 281 -17.80 -10.52 -2.28
CA MET A 281 -17.44 -9.23 -2.89
C MET A 281 -16.56 -9.38 -4.13
N SER A 282 -15.72 -10.42 -4.20
CA SER A 282 -14.90 -10.69 -5.39
C SER A 282 -15.73 -11.13 -6.58
N MET A 283 -16.84 -11.85 -6.34
CA MET A 283 -17.73 -12.40 -7.35
C MET A 283 -18.84 -11.42 -7.77
N SER A 284 -19.39 -10.66 -6.82
CA SER A 284 -20.54 -9.76 -7.03
C SER A 284 -20.15 -8.28 -7.20
N GLY A 285 -18.90 -7.92 -6.90
CA GLY A 285 -18.43 -6.54 -6.81
C GLY A 285 -18.84 -5.87 -5.50
N THR A 286 -17.94 -5.04 -4.94
CA THR A 286 -18.07 -4.35 -3.65
C THR A 286 -19.33 -3.46 -3.58
N THR A 287 -19.88 -3.05 -4.73
CA THR A 287 -21.09 -2.20 -4.80
C THR A 287 -22.37 -2.95 -4.44
N ALA A 288 -22.47 -4.27 -4.67
CA ALA A 288 -23.69 -5.03 -4.36
C ALA A 288 -23.83 -5.35 -2.87
N THR A 289 -22.75 -5.80 -2.22
CA THR A 289 -22.81 -6.33 -0.85
C THR A 289 -22.81 -5.24 0.24
N LEU A 290 -22.16 -4.08 0.03
CA LEU A 290 -22.20 -2.96 0.99
C LEU A 290 -23.56 -2.27 1.03
N LEU A 291 -24.34 -2.31 -0.07
CA LEU A 291 -25.72 -1.84 -0.12
C LEU A 291 -26.70 -2.86 0.49
N ALA A 292 -26.43 -4.16 0.39
CA ALA A 292 -27.30 -5.20 0.93
C ALA A 292 -27.33 -5.29 2.48
N ARG A 293 -26.39 -4.62 3.17
CA ARG A 293 -26.36 -4.53 4.66
C ARG A 293 -26.84 -3.18 5.20
N ARG A 294 -27.45 -2.33 4.37
CA ARG A 294 -28.19 -1.13 4.82
C ARG A 294 -29.63 -1.45 5.17
#